data_AF-A0A945VUP6-F1
#
_entry.id   AF-A0A945VUP6-F1
#
_cell.length_a   1.000
_cell.length_b   1.000
_cell.length_c   1.000
_cell.angle_alpha   90.00
_cell.angle_beta   90.00
_cell.angle_gamma   90.00
#
_symmetry.space_group_name_H-M   'P 1'
#
loop_
_entity.id
_entity.type
_entity.pdbx_description
1 polymer ?
#
loop_
_entity_poly.entity_id
_entity_poly.type
_entity_poly.pdbx_seq_one_letter_code
_entity_poly.pdbx_strand_id
1 'polypeptide(L)' 'MADDTTVNVSGGIGLGSVLFIVFLVLKLCEVITWSWWWVTAPLWIPFALGISIFLVILVFGGIFLFLATIFGGR' A
#
# COMPACT_ATOMS: atom_id res chain seq x y z
N MET A 1 1.91 47.21 -4.39
CA MET A 1 0.91 46.13 -4.38
C MET A 1 1.56 44.96 -3.66
N ALA A 2 1.08 44.56 -2.50
CA ALA A 2 1.52 43.32 -1.86
C ALA A 2 0.55 42.23 -2.31
N ASP A 3 1.05 41.20 -3.00
CA ASP A 3 0.29 39.98 -3.24
C ASP A 3 0.14 39.26 -1.89
N ASP A 4 -1.05 39.33 -1.31
CA ASP A 4 -1.48 38.39 -0.28
C ASP A 4 -1.59 37.00 -0.94
N THR A 5 -0.45 36.33 -1.09
CA THR A 5 -0.45 34.89 -1.33
C THR A 5 -0.93 34.22 -0.05
N THR A 6 -2.25 34.16 0.11
CA THR A 6 -2.92 33.33 1.09
C THR A 6 -2.53 31.88 0.81
N VAL A 7 -1.46 31.43 1.46
CA VAL A 7 -1.03 30.04 1.45
C VAL A 7 -2.07 29.24 2.22
N ASN A 8 -3.05 28.70 1.48
CA ASN A 8 -4.04 27.79 2.02
C ASN A 8 -3.37 26.47 2.35
N VAL A 9 -2.76 26.38 3.54
CA VAL A 9 -2.17 25.14 4.07
C VAL A 9 -3.32 24.24 4.52
N SER A 10 -3.91 23.50 3.59
CA SER A 10 -4.87 22.44 3.90
C SER A 10 -4.13 21.21 4.44
N GLY A 11 -3.72 21.29 5.70
CA GLY A 11 -3.11 20.18 6.46
C GLY A 11 -4.18 19.23 6.99
N GLY A 12 -4.84 18.49 6.11
CA GLY A 12 -5.75 17.41 6.50
C GLY A 12 -4.96 16.14 6.82
N ILE A 13 -5.07 15.63 8.05
CA ILE A 13 -4.55 14.30 8.39
C ILE A 13 -5.25 13.29 7.47
N GLY A 14 -4.48 12.63 6.59
CA GLY A 14 -5.02 11.67 5.63
C GLY A 14 -5.80 10.57 6.36
N LEU A 15 -7.02 10.27 5.89
CA LEU A 15 -7.92 9.30 6.55
C LEU A 15 -7.25 7.95 6.84
N GLY A 16 -6.25 7.56 6.05
CA GLY A 16 -5.46 6.34 6.28
C GLY A 16 -4.66 6.33 7.58
N SER A 17 -4.08 7.46 8.01
CA SER A 17 -3.33 7.52 9.28
C SER A 17 -4.27 7.56 10.48
N VAL A 18 -5.44 8.22 10.35
CA VAL A 18 -6.47 8.18 11.39
C VAL A 18 -7.01 6.77 11.58
N LEU A 19 -7.34 6.06 10.49
CA LEU A 19 -7.77 4.65 10.57
C LEU A 19 -6.71 3.78 11.24
N PHE A 20 -5.43 3.95 10.87
CA PHE A 20 -4.32 3.22 11.50
C PHE A 20 -4.24 3.46 13.01
N ILE A 21 -4.32 4.72 13.44
CA ILE A 21 -4.28 5.09 14.86
C ILE A 21 -5.51 4.53 15.60
N VAL A 22 -6.71 4.60 15.02
CA VAL A 22 -7.94 4.06 15.62
C VAL A 22 -7.82 2.55 15.87
N PHE A 23 -7.41 1.77 14.86
CA PHE A 23 -7.19 0.33 15.02
C PHE A 23 -6.10 0.00 16.05
N LEU A 24 -5.04 0.82 16.12
CA LEU A 24 -3.94 0.66 17.07
C LEU A 24 -4.39 0.91 18.52
N VAL A 25 -5.19 1.96 18.77
CA VAL A 25 -5.73 2.29 20.09
C VAL A 25 -6.73 1.23 20.56
N LEU A 26 -7.65 0.79 19.68
CA LEU A 26 -8.60 -0.28 19.99
C LEU A 26 -7.93 -1.60 20.40
N LYS A 27 -6.79 -1.93 19.77
CA LYS A 27 -5.99 -3.12 20.09
C LYS A 27 -5.27 -2.99 21.44
N LEU A 28 -4.76 -1.81 21.78
CA LEU A 28 -4.09 -1.55 23.06
C LEU A 28 -5.08 -1.51 24.24
N CYS A 29 -6.31 -1.05 24.02
CA CYS A 29 -7.39 -1.10 25.01
C CYS A 29 -7.99 -2.50 25.21
N GLU A 30 -7.42 -3.55 24.60
CA GLU A 30 -7.90 -4.95 24.65
C GLU A 30 -9.40 -5.13 24.30
N VAL A 31 -10.03 -4.16 23.63
CA VAL A 31 -11.44 -4.24 23.21
C VAL A 31 -11.63 -5.34 22.17
N ILE A 32 -10.55 -5.73 21.46
CA ILE A 32 -10.59 -6.71 20.38
C ILE A 32 -9.44 -7.71 20.53
N THR A 33 -9.75 -8.99 20.71
CA THR A 33 -8.79 -10.12 20.79
C THR A 33 -8.16 -10.51 19.45
N TRP A 34 -8.38 -9.69 18.42
CA TRP A 34 -8.03 -10.01 17.04
C TRP A 34 -6.53 -10.10 16.81
N SER A 35 -6.11 -10.83 15.78
CA SER A 35 -4.72 -10.95 15.39
C SER A 35 -4.13 -9.61 14.91
N TRP A 36 -2.86 -9.37 15.22
CA TRP A 36 -2.15 -8.13 14.90
C TRP A 36 -2.10 -7.83 13.39
N TRP A 37 -2.13 -8.89 12.57
CA TRP A 37 -2.25 -8.85 11.11
C TRP A 37 -3.39 -7.97 10.59
N TRP A 38 -4.51 -7.92 11.30
CA TRP A 38 -5.64 -7.11 10.86
C TRP A 38 -5.59 -5.67 11.36
N VAL A 39 -4.89 -5.41 12.46
CA VAL A 39 -4.59 -4.05 12.93
C VAL A 39 -3.66 -3.36 11.93
N THR A 40 -2.76 -4.10 11.30
CA THR A 40 -1.86 -3.60 10.25
C THR A 40 -2.43 -3.70 8.84
N ALA A 41 -3.63 -4.27 8.64
CA ALA A 41 -4.24 -4.40 7.32
C ALA A 41 -4.35 -3.06 6.56
N PRO A 42 -4.79 -1.94 7.18
CA PRO A 42 -4.81 -0.64 6.49
C PRO A 42 -3.44 -0.20 5.96
N LEU A 43 -2.37 -0.56 6.68
CA LEU A 43 -0.99 -0.22 6.33
C LEU A 43 -0.43 -1.16 5.24
N TRP A 44 -0.85 -2.43 5.24
CA TRP A 44 -0.30 -3.46 4.34
C TRP A 44 -1.08 -3.59 3.03
N ILE A 45 -2.31 -3.09 2.93
CA ILE A 45 -3.07 -3.03 1.65
C ILE A 45 -2.23 -2.47 0.50
N PRO A 46 -1.62 -1.26 0.59
CA PRO A 46 -0.80 -0.73 -0.51
C PRO A 46 0.45 -1.59 -0.77
N PHE A 47 1.05 -2.16 0.27
CA PHE A 47 2.24 -3.00 0.16
C PHE A 47 1.94 -4.34 -0.52
N ALA A 48 0.85 -4.99 -0.14
CA ALA A 48 0.36 -6.23 -0.72
C ALA A 48 -0.04 -6.05 -2.19
N LEU A 49 -0.67 -4.92 -2.53
CA LEU A 49 -1.03 -4.57 -3.91
C LEU A 49 0.24 -4.40 -4.77
N GLY A 50 1.25 -3.71 -4.25
CA GLY A 50 2.55 -3.55 -4.91
C GLY A 50 3.27 -4.89 -5.13
N ILE A 51 3.34 -5.75 -4.10
CA ILE A 51 3.95 -7.09 -4.19
C ILE A 51 3.20 -7.96 -5.20
N SER A 52 1.86 -7.93 -5.17
CA SER A 52 1.04 -8.72 -6.08
C SER A 52 1.32 -8.33 -7.54
N ILE A 53 1.36 -7.03 -7.84
CA ILE A 53 1.68 -6.53 -9.18
C ILE A 53 3.11 -6.93 -9.59
N PHE A 54 4.08 -6.75 -8.69
CA PHE A 54 5.47 -7.10 -8.98
C PHE A 54 5.63 -8.59 -9.29
N LEU A 55 4.98 -9.45 -8.52
CA LEU A 55 5.02 -10.90 -8.71
C LEU A 55 4.36 -11.32 -10.02
N VAL A 56 3.23 -10.71 -10.37
CA VAL A 56 2.58 -10.90 -11.67
C VAL A 56 3.54 -10.50 -12.79
N ILE A 57 4.14 -9.31 -12.75
CA ILE A 57 5.09 -8.87 -13.79
C ILE A 57 6.28 -9.82 -13.91
N LEU A 58 6.85 -10.26 -12.78
CA LEU A 58 8.00 -11.17 -12.77
C LEU A 58 7.62 -12.53 -13.37
N VAL A 59 6.48 -13.09 -12.99
CA VAL A 59 6.00 -14.38 -13.49
C VAL A 59 5.66 -14.29 -14.98
N PHE A 60 4.82 -13.33 -15.39
CA PHE A 60 4.42 -13.17 -16.78
C PHE A 60 5.58 -12.76 -17.68
N GLY A 61 6.42 -11.81 -17.24
CA GLY A 61 7.61 -11.37 -17.96
C GLY A 61 8.66 -12.48 -18.06
N GLY A 62 8.90 -13.21 -16.97
CA GLY A 62 9.81 -14.36 -16.95
C GLY A 62 9.34 -15.50 -17.85
N ILE A 63 8.06 -15.85 -17.81
CA ILE A 63 7.45 -16.85 -18.70
C ILE A 63 7.53 -16.39 -20.15
N PHE A 64 7.21 -15.13 -20.45
CA PHE A 64 7.30 -14.59 -21.79
C PHE A 64 8.75 -14.61 -22.32
N LEU A 65 9.72 -14.19 -21.51
CA LEU A 65 11.14 -14.23 -21.85
C LEU A 65 11.62 -15.68 -22.06
N PHE A 66 11.20 -16.60 -21.19
CA PHE A 66 11.52 -18.01 -21.31
C PHE A 66 10.96 -18.62 -22.60
N LEU A 67 9.70 -18.34 -22.93
CA LEU A 67 9.09 -18.75 -24.20
C LEU A 67 9.80 -18.10 -25.39
N ALA A 68 10.11 -16.80 -25.34
CA ALA A 68 10.85 -16.11 -26.39
C ALA A 68 12.24 -16.73 -26.62
N THR A 69 12.90 -17.20 -25.57
CA THR A 69 14.21 -17.88 -25.64
C THR A 69 14.09 -19.27 -26.29
N ILE A 70 13.03 -20.02 -25.98
CA ILE A 70 12.76 -21.35 -26.55
C ILE A 70 12.38 -21.27 -28.04
N PHE A 71 11.55 -20.29 -28.42
CA PHE A 71 11.04 -20.15 -29.78
C PHE A 71 11.95 -19.34 -30.72
N GLY A 72 12.65 -18.33 -30.20
CA GLY A 72 13.55 -17.47 -30.98
C GLY A 72 14.92 -18.10 -31.28
N GLY A 73 15.22 -19.26 -30.68
CA GLY A 73 16.46 -20.01 -30.91
C GLY A 73 16.38 -21.07 -32.01
N ARG A 74 15.28 -21.15 -32.78
CA ARG A 74 15.11 -22.08 -33.90
C ARG A 74 15.22 -21.38 -35.25
#